data_AF-A0AAD7FW69-F1
#
_entry.id   AF-A0AAD7FW69-F1
#
_cell.length_a   1.000
_cell.length_b   1.000
_cell.length_c   1.000
_cell.angle_alpha   90.00
_cell.angle_beta   90.00
_cell.angle_gamma   90.00
#
_symmetry.space_group_name_H-M   'P 1'
#
loop_
_entity.id
_entity.type
_entity.pdbx_description
1 polymer ?
#
loop_
_entity_poly.entity_id
_entity_poly.type
_entity_poly.pdbx_seq_one_letter_code
_entity_poly.pdbx_strand_id
1 'polypeptide(L)' 'MALLDFVYNRPNRVLQLQKQYQADPRPIYLRPAGAKATLMTYGVVFGAGMLSTTYGIVCLITGYGKK' A
#
# COMPACT_ATOMS: atom_id res chain seq x y z
N MET A 1 -17.63 -3.39 26.41
CA MET A 1 -17.77 -3.46 24.93
C MET A 1 -16.82 -2.48 24.21
N ALA A 2 -15.59 -2.25 24.68
CA ALA A 2 -14.68 -1.27 24.07
C ALA A 2 -13.99 -1.78 22.78
N LEU A 3 -13.81 -3.10 22.66
CA LEU A 3 -13.05 -3.72 21.56
C LEU A 3 -13.74 -3.61 20.19
N LEU A 4 -15.07 -3.48 20.16
CA LEU A 4 -15.87 -3.43 18.92
C LEU A 4 -16.38 -2.02 18.59
N ASP A 5 -16.07 -1.03 19.42
CA ASP A 5 -16.60 0.33 19.30
C ASP A 5 -16.15 1.00 17.99
N PHE A 6 -14.94 0.69 17.51
CA PHE A 6 -14.45 1.16 16.20
C PHE A 6 -15.23 0.59 15.00
N VAL A 7 -15.85 -0.57 15.16
CA VAL A 7 -16.63 -1.25 14.10
C VAL A 7 -18.07 -0.77 14.12
N TYR A 8 -18.67 -0.66 15.31
CA TYR A 8 -20.06 -0.24 15.48
C TYR A 8 -20.24 1.28 15.35
N ASN A 9 -19.30 2.07 15.84
CA ASN A 9 -19.42 3.53 15.91
C ASN A 9 -18.57 4.20 14.82
N ARG A 10 -18.91 3.91 13.56
CA ARG A 10 -18.28 4.55 12.39
C ARG A 10 -19.00 5.86 12.07
N PRO A 11 -18.39 7.04 12.31
CA PRO A 11 -19.02 8.30 11.94
C PRO A 11 -19.16 8.37 10.41
N ASN A 12 -20.35 8.75 9.94
CA ASN A 12 -20.56 8.99 8.52
C ASN A 12 -19.80 10.25 8.07
N ARG A 13 -18.74 10.06 7.28
CA ARG A 13 -17.89 11.16 6.75
C ARG A 13 -17.94 11.27 5.22
N VAL A 14 -18.92 10.64 4.58
CA VAL A 14 -18.96 10.52 3.10
C VAL A 14 -18.92 11.88 2.41
N LEU A 15 -19.78 12.83 2.79
CA LEU A 15 -19.82 14.17 2.19
C LEU A 15 -18.50 14.94 2.38
N GLN A 16 -17.85 14.77 3.54
CA GLN A 16 -16.58 15.42 3.84
C GLN A 16 -15.46 14.86 2.95
N LEU A 17 -15.42 13.54 2.78
CA LEU A 17 -14.48 12.87 1.89
C LEU A 17 -14.74 13.21 0.42
N GLN A 18 -15.99 13.28 -0.02
CA GLN A 18 -16.34 13.68 -1.39
C GLN A 18 -15.80 15.08 -1.71
N LYS A 19 -16.05 16.06 -0.84
CA LYS A 19 -15.51 17.42 -0.99
C LYS A 19 -13.98 17.41 -1.03
N GLN A 20 -13.33 16.66 -0.14
CA GLN A 20 -11.87 16.56 -0.10
C GLN A 20 -11.30 15.93 -1.39
N TYR A 21 -11.89 14.85 -1.89
CA TYR A 21 -11.43 14.17 -3.10
C TYR A 21 -11.72 14.95 -4.38
N GLN A 22 -12.80 15.74 -4.42
CA GLN A 22 -13.15 16.58 -5.57
C GLN A 22 -12.34 17.88 -5.59
N ALA A 23 -11.94 18.42 -4.43
CA ALA A 23 -11.11 19.62 -4.34
C ALA A 23 -9.62 19.36 -4.64
N ASP A 24 -9.18 18.11 -4.67
CA ASP A 24 -7.78 17.75 -4.86
C ASP A 24 -7.48 17.37 -6.33
N PRO A 25 -6.65 18.14 -7.05
CA PRO A 25 -6.32 17.86 -8.45
C PRO A 25 -5.33 16.69 -8.61
N ARG A 26 -4.71 16.20 -7.53
CA ARG A 26 -3.73 15.10 -7.61
C ARG A 26 -4.37 13.83 -8.19
N PRO A 27 -3.59 12.88 -8.70
CA PRO A 27 -4.10 11.57 -9.10
C PRO A 27 -4.86 10.88 -7.97
N ILE A 28 -5.89 10.10 -8.30
CA ILE A 28 -6.83 9.52 -7.31
C ILE A 28 -6.14 8.73 -6.20
N TYR A 29 -5.05 8.02 -6.52
CA TYR A 29 -4.27 7.21 -5.58
C TYR A 29 -3.43 8.03 -4.60
N LEU A 30 -3.29 9.35 -4.81
CA LEU A 30 -2.57 10.28 -3.93
C LEU A 30 -3.48 11.20 -3.10
N ARG A 31 -4.79 11.19 -3.37
CA ARG A 31 -5.79 12.04 -2.70
C ARG A 31 -6.06 11.68 -1.24
N PRO A 32 -6.11 10.38 -0.83
CA PRO A 32 -6.36 10.06 0.56
C PRO A 32 -5.29 10.62 1.50
N ALA A 33 -5.69 10.93 2.73
CA ALA A 33 -4.74 11.25 3.78
C ALA A 33 -3.78 10.06 3.98
N GLY A 34 -2.47 10.34 4.08
CA GLY A 34 -1.44 9.31 4.24
C GLY A 34 -1.07 8.53 2.96
N ALA A 35 -1.73 8.79 1.82
CA ALA A 35 -1.51 8.05 0.58
C ALA A 35 -0.04 8.02 0.13
N LYS A 36 0.70 9.13 0.32
CA LYS A 36 2.13 9.20 0.00
C LYS A 36 2.95 8.15 0.78
N ALA A 37 2.72 8.04 2.08
CA ALA A 37 3.42 7.07 2.92
C ALA A 37 3.05 5.64 2.50
N THR A 38 1.77 5.37 2.28
CA THR A 38 1.30 4.06 1.80
C THR A 38 1.94 3.64 0.48
N LEU A 39 2.01 4.56 -0.50
CA LEU A 39 2.63 4.29 -1.79
C LEU A 39 4.14 4.09 -1.71
N MET A 40 4.83 4.85 -0.86
CA MET A 40 6.26 4.65 -0.63
C MET A 40 6.52 3.27 -0.01
N THR A 41 5.75 2.89 1.01
CA THR A 41 5.85 1.56 1.63
C THR A 41 5.57 0.46 0.60
N TYR A 42 4.52 0.61 -0.21
CA TYR A 42 4.22 -0.33 -1.29
C TYR A 42 5.40 -0.44 -2.26
N GLY A 43 5.95 0.68 -2.74
CA GLY A 43 7.06 0.71 -3.69
C GLY A 43 8.32 0.02 -3.14
N VAL A 44 8.64 0.24 -1.87
CA VAL A 44 9.79 -0.41 -1.21
C VAL A 44 9.59 -1.93 -1.12
N VAL A 45 8.44 -2.38 -0.61
CA VAL A 45 8.15 -3.82 -0.44
C VAL A 45 8.11 -4.51 -1.81
N PHE A 46 7.45 -3.90 -2.79
CA PHE A 46 7.38 -4.42 -4.15
C PHE A 46 8.76 -4.52 -4.79
N GLY A 47 9.56 -3.44 -4.72
CA GLY A 47 10.91 -3.41 -5.27
C GLY A 47 11.81 -4.48 -4.66
N ALA A 48 11.81 -4.61 -3.33
CA ALA A 48 12.55 -5.65 -2.63
C ALA A 48 12.11 -7.07 -3.05
N GLY A 49 10.81 -7.28 -3.18
CA GLY A 49 10.25 -8.55 -3.67
C GLY A 49 10.74 -8.89 -5.08
N MET A 50 10.66 -7.95 -6.02
CA MET A 50 11.09 -8.15 -7.40
C MET A 50 12.59 -8.43 -7.52
N LEU A 51 13.42 -7.73 -6.75
CA LEU A 51 14.87 -7.99 -6.70
C LEU A 51 15.17 -9.40 -6.18
N SER A 52 14.49 -9.80 -5.10
CA SER A 52 14.61 -11.15 -4.53
C SER A 52 14.17 -12.23 -5.53
N THR A 53 13.03 -12.03 -6.22
CA THR A 53 12.56 -12.96 -7.26
C THR A 53 13.55 -13.08 -8.41
N THR A 54 14.08 -11.95 -8.91
CA THR A 54 15.05 -11.94 -10.01
C THR A 54 16.34 -12.65 -9.60
N TYR A 55 16.85 -12.36 -8.40
CA TYR A 55 18.00 -13.05 -7.82
C TYR A 55 17.76 -14.57 -7.70
N GLY A 56 16.59 -14.97 -7.20
CA GLY A 56 16.20 -16.38 -7.10
C GLY A 56 16.20 -17.08 -8.46
N ILE A 57 15.68 -16.44 -9.51
CA ILE A 57 15.72 -16.96 -10.88
C ILE A 57 17.17 -17.15 -11.35
N VAL A 58 18.05 -16.17 -11.13
CA VAL A 58 19.48 -16.27 -11.49
C VAL A 58 20.16 -17.43 -10.76
N CYS A 59 19.88 -17.62 -9.47
CA CYS A 59 20.42 -18.74 -8.70
C CYS A 59 19.93 -20.10 -9.24
N LEU A 60 18.65 -20.20 -9.63
CA LEU A 60 18.09 -21.41 -10.23
C LEU A 60 18.76 -21.75 -11.58
N ILE A 61 19.01 -20.75 -12.43
CA ILE A 61 19.66 -20.93 -13.73
C ILE A 61 21.12 -21.35 -13.58
N THR A 62 21.85 -20.71 -12.67
CA THR A 62 23.29 -20.96 -12.47
C THR A 62 23.58 -22.19 -11.62
N GLY A 63 22.57 -22.77 -10.97
CA GLY A 63 22.74 -23.83 -9.99
C GLY A 63 23.43 -23.36 -8.70
N TYR A 64 23.49 -22.05 -8.48
CA TYR A 64 24.08 -21.46 -7.28
C TYR A 64 23.27 -21.87 -6.04
N GLY A 65 23.96 -22.43 -5.03
CA GLY A 65 23.34 -22.93 -3.80
C GLY A 65 22.94 -24.42 -3.84
N LYS A 66 23.22 -25.13 -4.93
CA LYS A 66 23.08 -26.59 -5.00
C LYS A 66 24.24 -27.24 -4.20
N LYS A 67 23.92 -27.86 -3.06
CA LYS A 67 24.79 -28.85 -2.41
C LYS A 67 24.46 -30.24 -2.95
#